data_AF-A0A556QDH4-F1
#
_entry.id   AF-A0A556QDH4-F1
#
_cell.length_a   1.000
_cell.length_b   1.000
_cell.length_c   1.000
_cell.angle_alpha   90.00
_cell.angle_beta   90.00
_cell.angle_gamma   90.00
#
_symmetry.space_group_name_H-M   'P 1'
#
loop_
_entity.id
_entity.type
_entity.pdbx_description
1 polymer ?
#
loop_
_entity_poly.entity_id
_entity_poly.type
_entity_poly.pdbx_seq_one_letter_code
_entity_poly.pdbx_strand_id
1 'polypeptide(L)'
;MTLDDYIVKLRARDKEIETTPAMFALAEEAIRCYPLSAKLWCIKGAMIQLGPVDSGYELEDALGTYRQAITVEPDCPDGWEELGHYYDVHLNDEKQAEIFWKKAEALKAQK
;
A
#
# COMPACT_ATOMS: atom_id res chain seq x y z
N MET A 1 3.80 20.03 5.74
CA MET A 1 2.57 19.20 5.79
C MET A 1 2.87 18.03 6.71
N THR A 2 1.95 17.66 7.60
CA THR A 2 2.17 16.55 8.55
C THR A 2 1.95 15.20 7.88
N LEU A 3 2.42 14.11 8.50
CA LEU A 3 2.15 12.74 8.03
C LEU A 3 0.66 12.49 7.84
N ASP A 4 -0.16 12.91 8.81
CA ASP A 4 -1.61 12.74 8.75
C ASP A 4 -2.23 13.55 7.61
N ASP A 5 -1.75 14.77 7.36
CA ASP A 5 -2.20 15.58 6.22
C ASP A 5 -1.90 14.89 4.88
N TYR A 6 -0.72 14.26 4.72
CA TYR A 6 -0.40 13.48 3.52
C TYR A 6 -1.34 12.28 3.39
N ILE A 7 -1.52 11.51 4.47
CA ILE A 7 -2.38 10.32 4.47
C ILE A 7 -3.81 10.69 4.12
N VAL A 8 -4.36 11.75 4.71
CA VAL A 8 -5.74 12.21 4.43
C VAL A 8 -5.86 12.60 2.96
N LYS A 9 -4.92 13.37 2.41
CA LYS A 9 -4.96 13.76 0.99
C LYS A 9 -4.85 12.58 0.04
N LEU A 10 -4.00 11.61 0.34
CA LEU A 10 -3.81 10.42 -0.49
C LEU A 10 -4.99 9.43 -0.37
N ARG A 11 -5.65 9.38 0.79
CA ARG A 11 -6.83 8.53 1.05
C ARG A 11 -8.16 9.17 0.69
N ALA A 12 -8.20 10.49 0.51
CA ALA A 12 -9.37 11.23 0.02
C ALA A 12 -9.67 10.95 -1.47
N ARG A 13 -9.28 9.76 -1.98
CA ARG A 13 -9.83 9.17 -3.19
C ARG A 13 -11.34 9.05 -2.97
N ASP A 14 -12.05 10.08 -3.37
CA ASP A 14 -13.47 9.94 -3.64
C ASP A 14 -13.60 8.84 -4.69
N LYS A 15 -14.68 8.05 -4.61
CA LYS A 15 -14.90 6.86 -5.45
C LYS A 15 -14.89 7.13 -6.97
N GLU A 16 -14.72 8.39 -7.38
CA GLU A 16 -14.69 8.86 -8.76
C GLU A 16 -13.33 9.42 -9.23
N ILE A 17 -12.36 9.67 -8.34
CA ILE A 17 -11.05 10.22 -8.76
C ILE A 17 -10.07 9.08 -9.03
N GLU A 18 -9.83 8.84 -10.32
CA GLU A 18 -8.78 7.98 -10.86
C GLU A 18 -7.40 8.40 -10.33
N THR A 19 -6.53 7.44 -10.01
CA THR A 19 -5.18 7.72 -9.54
C THR A 19 -4.42 8.57 -10.58
N THR A 20 -4.04 9.80 -10.23
CA THR A 20 -3.37 10.73 -11.15
C THR A 20 -1.84 10.75 -10.94
N PRO A 21 -1.05 11.19 -11.95
CA PRO A 21 0.39 11.42 -11.77
C PRO A 21 0.72 12.38 -10.60
N ALA A 22 -0.13 13.37 -10.35
CA ALA A 22 0.04 14.30 -9.22
C ALA A 22 -0.09 13.59 -7.87
N MET A 23 -0.95 12.56 -7.77
CA MET A 23 -1.05 11.75 -6.56
C MET A 23 0.22 10.91 -6.35
N PHE A 24 0.79 10.33 -7.41
CA PHE A 24 2.06 9.60 -7.28
C PHE A 24 3.19 10.52 -6.81
N ALA A 25 3.31 11.72 -7.38
CA ALA A 25 4.27 12.71 -6.91
C ALA A 25 4.05 13.09 -5.43
N LEU A 26 2.79 13.22 -5.00
CA LEU A 26 2.45 13.49 -3.60
C LEU A 26 2.83 12.32 -2.68
N ALA A 27 2.60 11.08 -3.11
CA ALA A 27 2.97 9.88 -2.36
C ALA A 27 4.49 9.76 -2.23
N GLU A 28 5.24 10.03 -3.30
CA GLU A 28 6.71 10.05 -3.28
C GLU A 28 7.27 11.14 -2.35
N GLU A 29 6.68 12.33 -2.38
CA GLU A 29 7.03 13.40 -1.44
C GLU A 29 6.75 12.99 0.00
N ALA A 30 5.56 12.40 0.27
CA ALA A 30 5.20 11.92 1.60
C ALA A 30 6.22 10.89 2.11
N ILE A 31 6.57 9.91 1.28
CA ILE A 31 7.54 8.85 1.60
C ILE A 31 8.93 9.45 1.83
N ARG A 32 9.36 10.45 1.05
CA ARG A 32 10.64 11.14 1.28
C ARG A 32 10.68 11.85 2.63
N CYS A 33 9.57 12.48 3.03
CA CYS A 33 9.45 13.16 4.33
C CYS A 33 9.32 12.17 5.51
N TYR A 34 8.66 11.02 5.28
CA TYR A 34 8.34 10.03 6.31
C TYR A 34 8.65 8.60 5.81
N PRO A 35 9.93 8.27 5.57
CA PRO A 35 10.31 7.00 4.94
C PRO A 35 10.02 5.78 5.82
N LEU A 36 9.87 6.00 7.14
CA LEU A 36 9.54 4.97 8.11
C LEU A 36 8.03 4.80 8.35
N SER A 37 7.17 5.36 7.49
CA SER A 37 5.73 5.13 7.59
C SER A 37 5.29 3.97 6.70
N ALA A 38 5.04 2.80 7.28
CA ALA A 38 4.50 1.66 6.54
C ALA A 38 3.16 1.98 5.86
N LYS A 39 2.34 2.84 6.47
CA LYS A 39 1.07 3.29 5.90
C LYS A 39 1.22 4.05 4.59
N LEU A 40 2.26 4.87 4.42
CA LEU A 40 2.53 5.56 3.15
C LEU A 40 2.97 4.58 2.06
N TRP A 41 3.79 3.59 2.42
CA TRP A 41 4.16 2.50 1.51
C TRP A 41 2.92 1.70 1.08
N CYS A 42 2.02 1.33 2.00
CA CYS A 42 0.76 0.66 1.66
C CYS A 42 -0.10 1.49 0.71
N ILE A 43 -0.26 2.78 0.99
CA ILE A 43 -1.02 3.70 0.14
C ILE A 43 -0.44 3.76 -1.28
N LYS A 44 0.88 3.91 -1.43
CA LYS A 44 1.53 3.91 -2.74
C LYS A 44 1.30 2.59 -3.47
N GLY A 45 1.45 1.45 -2.79
CA GLY A 45 1.22 0.14 -3.41
C GLY A 45 -0.21 -0.01 -3.92
N ALA A 46 -1.20 0.40 -3.12
CA ALA A 46 -2.61 0.37 -3.52
C ALA A 46 -2.93 1.35 -4.67
N MET A 47 -2.20 2.47 -4.76
CA MET A 47 -2.30 3.40 -5.89
C MET A 47 -1.75 2.80 -7.18
N ILE A 48 -0.65 2.03 -7.11
CA ILE A 48 -0.09 1.32 -8.26
C ILE A 48 -1.05 0.20 -8.69
N GLN A 49 -1.46 -0.64 -7.74
CA GLN A 49 -2.29 -1.82 -7.99
C GLN A 49 -3.67 -1.47 -8.57
N LEU A 50 -4.30 -0.39 -8.08
CA LEU A 50 -5.63 0.05 -8.48
C LEU A 50 -5.59 1.27 -9.42
N GLY A 51 -4.41 1.68 -9.87
CA GLY A 51 -4.21 2.85 -10.72
C GLY A 51 -4.36 2.51 -12.21
N PRO A 52 -4.36 3.54 -13.07
CA PRO A 52 -4.34 3.32 -14.51
C PRO A 52 -3.02 2.67 -14.95
N VAL A 53 -3.10 1.86 -16.00
CA VAL A 53 -1.94 1.18 -16.61
C VAL A 53 -0.87 2.18 -17.06
N ASP A 54 -1.29 3.37 -17.48
CA ASP A 54 -0.42 4.41 -18.05
C ASP A 54 0.28 5.27 -16.97
N SER A 55 0.25 4.84 -15.70
CA SER A 55 0.85 5.55 -14.56
C SER A 55 2.38 5.54 -14.53
N GLY A 56 3.02 4.73 -15.38
CA GLY A 56 4.48 4.54 -15.41
C GLY A 56 4.99 3.61 -14.29
N TYR A 57 4.09 2.94 -13.58
CA TYR A 57 4.37 1.90 -12.61
C TYR A 57 3.85 0.57 -13.12
N GLU A 58 4.64 -0.49 -12.93
CA GLU A 58 4.22 -1.85 -13.23
C GLU A 58 3.53 -2.47 -12.01
N LEU A 59 2.72 -3.50 -12.24
CA LEU A 59 2.01 -4.17 -11.16
C LEU A 59 2.97 -4.74 -10.10
N GLU A 60 4.14 -5.23 -10.53
CA GLU A 60 5.21 -5.72 -9.66
C GLU A 60 5.78 -4.63 -8.74
N ASP A 61 5.71 -3.34 -9.11
CA ASP A 61 6.12 -2.24 -8.25
C ASP A 61 5.20 -2.11 -7.03
N ALA A 62 3.92 -2.48 -7.15
CA ALA A 62 3.01 -2.54 -6.01
C ALA A 62 3.50 -3.56 -4.98
N LEU A 63 3.87 -4.77 -5.44
CA LEU A 63 4.42 -5.82 -4.59
C LEU A 63 5.71 -5.38 -3.89
N GLY A 64 6.63 -4.73 -4.62
CA GLY A 64 7.85 -4.16 -4.05
C GLY A 64 7.54 -3.12 -2.97
N THR A 65 6.52 -2.30 -3.20
CA THR A 65 6.08 -1.25 -2.26
C THR A 65 5.48 -1.86 -0.98
N TYR A 66 4.62 -2.89 -1.08
CA TYR A 66 4.08 -3.57 0.10
C TYR A 66 5.17 -4.30 0.89
N ARG A 67 6.16 -4.90 0.22
CA ARG A 67 7.34 -5.49 0.89
C ARG A 67 8.13 -4.44 1.67
N GLN A 68 8.19 -3.21 1.17
CA GLN A 68 8.83 -2.12 1.89
C GLN A 68 8.03 -1.69 3.13
N ALA A 69 6.70 -1.71 3.06
CA ALA A 69 5.85 -1.45 4.22
C ALA A 69 6.16 -2.42 5.39
N ILE A 70 6.22 -3.73 5.11
CA ILE A 70 6.53 -4.73 6.15
C ILE A 70 8.01 -4.73 6.57
N THR A 71 8.92 -4.22 5.74
CA THR A 71 10.33 -4.05 6.11
C THR A 71 10.50 -2.90 7.10
N VAL A 72 9.75 -1.82 6.88
CA VAL A 72 9.77 -0.61 7.71
C VAL A 72 9.05 -0.84 9.04
N GLU A 73 7.88 -1.46 9.01
CA GLU A 73 7.08 -1.77 10.21
C GLU A 73 6.52 -3.19 10.10
N PRO A 74 7.28 -4.21 10.56
CA PRO A 74 6.85 -5.62 10.48
C PRO A 74 5.56 -5.94 11.24
N ASP A 75 5.22 -5.10 12.22
CA ASP A 75 4.03 -5.22 13.06
C ASP A 75 2.85 -4.36 12.55
N CYS A 76 2.98 -3.76 11.37
CA CYS A 76 1.90 -3.04 10.71
C CYS A 76 0.98 -4.05 10.00
N PRO A 77 -0.28 -4.26 10.45
CA PRO A 77 -1.16 -5.23 9.82
C PRO A 77 -1.51 -4.84 8.38
N ASP A 78 -1.68 -3.54 8.09
CA ASP A 78 -2.05 -3.03 6.75
C ASP A 78 -1.10 -3.56 5.66
N GLY A 79 0.21 -3.59 5.91
CA GLY A 79 1.18 -4.08 4.91
C GLY A 79 1.05 -5.57 4.60
N TRP A 80 0.65 -6.37 5.58
CA TRP A 80 0.37 -7.80 5.39
C TRP A 80 -0.98 -8.02 4.68
N GLU A 81 -1.99 -7.20 4.95
CA GLU A 81 -3.28 -7.31 4.25
C GLU A 81 -3.16 -7.01 2.76
N GLU A 82 -2.44 -5.94 2.42
CA GLU A 82 -2.25 -5.56 1.02
C GLU A 82 -1.43 -6.60 0.24
N LEU A 83 -0.45 -7.26 0.88
CA LEU A 83 0.22 -8.42 0.29
C LEU A 83 -0.78 -9.56 0.05
N GLY A 84 -1.66 -9.86 1.00
CA GLY A 84 -2.71 -10.87 0.82
C GLY A 84 -3.58 -10.57 -0.40
N HIS A 85 -4.08 -9.33 -0.50
CA HIS A 85 -4.87 -8.89 -1.65
C HIS A 85 -4.11 -8.99 -2.97
N TYR A 86 -2.81 -8.64 -2.99
CA TYR A 86 -1.99 -8.76 -4.19
C TYR A 86 -1.87 -10.22 -4.67
N TYR A 87 -1.55 -11.14 -3.75
CA TYR A 87 -1.38 -12.56 -4.09
C TYR A 87 -2.69 -13.21 -4.54
N ASP A 88 -3.81 -12.84 -3.92
CA ASP A 88 -5.13 -13.32 -4.31
C ASP A 88 -5.53 -12.82 -5.71
N VAL A 89 -5.56 -11.50 -5.89
CA VAL A 89 -6.11 -10.87 -7.10
C VAL A 89 -5.21 -11.01 -8.32
N HIS A 90 -3.89 -10.89 -8.15
CA HIS A 90 -2.96 -10.77 -9.27
C HIS A 90 -2.12 -12.03 -9.53
N LEU A 91 -1.87 -12.83 -8.50
CA LEU A 91 -1.13 -14.08 -8.65
C LEU A 91 -2.03 -15.31 -8.62
N ASN A 92 -3.31 -15.16 -8.27
CA ASN A 92 -4.26 -16.26 -8.08
C ASN A 92 -3.67 -17.33 -7.14
N ASP A 93 -2.92 -16.90 -6.13
CA ASP A 93 -2.26 -17.72 -5.12
C ASP A 93 -2.96 -17.50 -3.77
N GLU A 94 -4.18 -18.03 -3.68
CA GLU A 94 -5.04 -17.96 -2.50
C GLU A 94 -4.34 -18.51 -1.25
N LYS A 95 -3.46 -19.52 -1.41
CA LYS A 95 -2.71 -20.11 -0.29
C LYS A 95 -1.75 -19.10 0.33
N GLN A 96 -1.00 -18.38 -0.49
CA GLN A 96 -0.13 -17.33 0.00
C GLN A 96 -0.92 -16.14 0.54
N ALA A 97 -2.04 -15.79 -0.11
CA ALA A 97 -2.92 -14.73 0.39
C ALA A 97 -3.41 -15.03 1.82
N GLU A 98 -3.87 -16.26 2.08
CA GLU A 98 -4.33 -16.71 3.39
C GLU A 98 -3.22 -16.63 4.46
N ILE A 99 -1.97 -16.94 4.10
CA ILE A 99 -0.83 -16.82 5.02
C ILE A 99 -0.63 -15.36 5.43
N PHE A 100 -0.69 -14.43 4.48
CA PHE A 100 -0.51 -13.00 4.77
C PHE A 100 -1.69 -12.41 5.55
N TRP A 101 -2.93 -12.76 5.21
CA TRP A 101 -4.10 -12.31 5.97
C TRP A 101 -4.10 -12.83 7.40
N LYS A 102 -3.77 -14.11 7.64
CA LYS A 102 -3.62 -14.65 9.01
C LYS A 102 -2.57 -13.89 9.82
N LYS A 103 -1.46 -13.49 9.18
CA LYS A 103 -0.43 -12.68 9.83
C LYS A 103 -0.98 -11.29 10.20
N ALA A 104 -1.74 -10.65 9.31
CA ALA A 104 -2.37 -9.37 9.59
C ALA A 104 -3.40 -9.47 10.73
N GLU A 105 -4.28 -10.48 10.70
CA GLU A 105 -5.28 -10.74 11.75
C GLU A 105 -4.61 -10.95 13.11
N ALA A 106 -3.55 -11.75 13.15
CA ALA A 106 -2.79 -11.99 14.38
C ALA A 106 -2.18 -10.70 14.94
N LEU A 107 -1.70 -9.79 14.08
CA LEU A 107 -1.17 -8.48 14.50
C LEU A 107 -2.27 -7.54 14.98
N LYS A 108 -3.45 -7.55 14.33
CA LYS A 108 -4.61 -6.77 14.77
C LYS A 108 -5.13 -7.20 16.14
N ALA A 109 -5.11 -8.51 16.43
CA ALA A 109 -5.53 -9.05 17.72
C ALA A 109 -4.59 -8.71 18.89
N GLN A 110 -3.39 -8.18 18.60
CA GLN A 110 -2.39 -7.78 19.61
C GLN A 110 -2.45 -6.30 19.99
N LYS A 111 -3.27 -5.49 19.30
CA LYS A 111 -3.46 -4.05 19.57
C LYS A 111 -4.72 -3.80 20.40
#